data_AF-A0AAW2K061-F1
#
_entry.id   AF-A0AAW2K061-F1
#
_cell.length_a   1.000
_cell.length_b   1.000
_cell.length_c   1.000
_cell.angle_alpha   90.00
_cell.angle_beta   90.00
_cell.angle_gamma   90.00
#
_symmetry.space_group_name_H-M   'P 1'
#
loop_
_entity.id
_entity.type
_entity.pdbx_description
1 polymer ?
#
loop_
_entity_poly.entity_id
_entity_poly.type
_entity_poly.pdbx_seq_one_letter_code
_entity_poly.pdbx_strand_id
1 'polypeptide(L)'
;MEISKISLSINLLFLLAFGFGAVIFKRWLCLRKRGKPPLPPGPIGYPIIGCLPEMMKNQPAFRWIHQLMQEMNTEIACIRLGSIHVIPVTSPELAREFLRKHDVIFASRPDCMSGRLASSGYLTTAFSPIGDQWKKMKRIIVSEVLSPIVHQRLYKKRCEEADHLMKYVYNQSQSPLTNGLVNVRVVAQHYCGNMIRNLIFSKRFFGRGMEDGGPGIEEKEHLHGIFTILKYVYGLGIADYLPWLEVFDLDGHKGFLKDGIKENAKIPRS
;
A
#
# COMPACT_ATOMS: atom_id res chain seq x y z
N MET A 1 -76.85 -22.17 -9.19
CA MET A 1 -76.04 -21.42 -10.19
C MET A 1 -74.97 -20.52 -9.55
N GLU A 2 -75.14 -20.07 -8.29
CA GLU A 2 -74.15 -19.22 -7.62
C GLU A 2 -72.92 -19.98 -7.11
N ILE A 3 -73.10 -21.20 -6.60
CA ILE A 3 -72.01 -22.03 -6.06
C ILE A 3 -70.97 -22.40 -7.14
N SER A 4 -71.41 -22.67 -8.38
CA SER A 4 -70.49 -22.95 -9.49
C SER A 4 -69.71 -21.71 -9.94
N LYS A 5 -70.32 -20.52 -9.88
CA LYS A 5 -69.64 -19.25 -10.16
C LYS A 5 -68.56 -18.95 -9.11
N ILE A 6 -68.85 -19.19 -7.83
CA ILE A 6 -67.88 -19.01 -6.74
C ILE A 6 -66.69 -19.96 -6.90
N SER A 7 -66.93 -21.23 -7.19
CA SER A 7 -65.87 -22.22 -7.46
C SER A 7 -65.00 -21.83 -8.67
N LEU A 8 -65.61 -21.33 -9.74
CA LEU A 8 -64.89 -20.86 -10.92
C LEU A 8 -64.01 -19.64 -10.61
N SER A 9 -64.52 -18.68 -9.82
CA SER A 9 -63.78 -17.50 -9.38
C SER A 9 -62.58 -17.85 -8.49
N ILE A 10 -62.73 -18.82 -7.58
CA ILE A 10 -61.67 -19.28 -6.70
C ILE A 10 -60.55 -19.96 -7.51
N ASN A 11 -60.92 -20.85 -8.45
CA ASN A 11 -59.95 -21.51 -9.33
C ASN A 11 -59.19 -20.51 -10.21
N LEU A 12 -59.87 -19.48 -10.72
CA LEU A 12 -59.24 -18.40 -11.48
C LEU A 12 -58.22 -17.62 -10.63
N LEU A 13 -58.54 -17.36 -9.35
CA LEU A 13 -57.65 -16.68 -8.42
C LEU A 13 -56.38 -17.51 -8.14
N PHE A 14 -56.52 -18.82 -7.95
CA PHE A 14 -55.38 -19.73 -7.77
C PHE A 14 -54.49 -19.79 -9.02
N LEU A 15 -55.07 -19.82 -10.22
CA LEU A 15 -54.30 -19.80 -11.47
C LEU A 15 -53.52 -18.50 -11.65
N LEU A 16 -54.13 -17.35 -11.31
CA LEU A 16 -53.47 -16.04 -11.35
C LEU A 16 -52.34 -15.95 -10.31
N ALA A 17 -52.57 -16.44 -9.09
CA ALA A 17 -51.55 -16.46 -8.03
C ALA A 17 -50.35 -17.36 -8.40
N PHE A 18 -50.63 -18.54 -8.97
CA PHE A 18 -49.58 -19.45 -9.44
C PHE A 18 -48.78 -18.86 -10.61
N GLY A 19 -49.47 -18.23 -11.57
CA GLY A 19 -48.83 -17.50 -12.67
C GLY A 19 -47.93 -16.36 -12.19
N PHE A 20 -48.40 -15.58 -11.21
CA PHE A 20 -47.63 -14.50 -10.60
C PHE A 20 -46.41 -15.03 -9.82
N GLY A 21 -46.58 -16.11 -9.06
CA GLY A 21 -45.49 -16.80 -8.37
C GLY A 21 -44.42 -17.33 -9.34
N ALA A 22 -44.83 -17.91 -10.46
CA ALA A 22 -43.91 -18.38 -11.50
C ALA A 22 -43.12 -17.23 -12.15
N VAL A 23 -43.74 -16.06 -12.37
CA VAL A 23 -43.07 -14.86 -12.88
C VAL A 23 -42.04 -14.32 -11.89
N ILE A 24 -42.39 -14.24 -10.59
CA ILE A 24 -41.45 -13.84 -9.54
C ILE A 24 -40.29 -14.82 -9.45
N PHE A 25 -40.56 -16.12 -9.46
CA PHE A 25 -39.54 -17.17 -9.39
C PHE A 25 -38.59 -17.13 -10.59
N LYS A 26 -39.14 -16.98 -11.81
CA LYS A 26 -38.35 -16.82 -13.04
C LYS A 26 -37.49 -15.55 -12.98
N ARG A 27 -38.04 -14.43 -12.48
CA ARG A 27 -37.30 -13.17 -12.31
C ARG A 27 -36.19 -13.31 -11.27
N TRP A 28 -36.44 -13.99 -10.16
CA TRP A 28 -35.44 -14.30 -9.13
C TRP A 28 -34.31 -15.18 -9.68
N LEU A 29 -34.64 -16.22 -10.45
CA LEU A 29 -33.65 -17.06 -11.16
C LEU A 29 -32.86 -16.28 -12.21
N CYS A 30 -33.50 -15.39 -12.98
CA CYS A 30 -32.83 -14.53 -13.96
C CYS A 30 -31.89 -13.52 -13.29
N LEU A 31 -32.28 -12.95 -12.14
CA LEU A 31 -31.41 -12.08 -11.35
C LEU A 31 -30.20 -12.83 -10.79
N ARG A 32 -30.38 -14.09 -10.39
CA ARG A 32 -29.28 -14.97 -9.96
C ARG A 32 -28.36 -15.39 -11.12
N LYS A 33 -28.88 -15.44 -12.35
CA LYS A 33 -28.13 -15.71 -13.60
C LYS A 33 -27.40 -14.50 -14.18
N ARG A 34 -27.56 -13.28 -13.65
CA ARG A 34 -26.61 -12.19 -13.93
C ARG A 34 -25.30 -12.53 -13.23
N GLY A 35 -24.54 -13.42 -13.85
CA GLY A 35 -23.24 -13.87 -13.39
C GLY A 35 -22.35 -12.66 -13.15
N LYS A 36 -21.67 -12.65 -12.01
CA LYS A 36 -20.56 -11.72 -11.81
C LYS A 36 -19.54 -12.00 -12.93
N PRO A 37 -18.94 -10.97 -13.52
CA PRO A 37 -17.86 -11.18 -14.48
C PRO A 37 -16.82 -12.11 -13.85
N PRO A 38 -16.21 -13.01 -14.63
CA PRO A 38 -15.22 -13.94 -14.11
C PRO A 38 -14.06 -13.14 -13.51
N LEU A 39 -13.53 -13.63 -12.40
CA LEU A 39 -12.30 -13.09 -11.85
C LEU A 39 -11.13 -13.40 -12.79
N PRO A 40 -10.04 -12.62 -12.75
CA PRO A 40 -8.79 -13.00 -13.39
C PRO A 40 -8.35 -14.41 -12.98
N PRO A 41 -7.53 -15.09 -13.81
CA PRO A 41 -7.01 -16.42 -13.47
C PRO A 41 -6.21 -16.35 -12.17
N GLY A 42 -6.19 -17.42 -11.37
CA GLY A 42 -5.54 -17.42 -10.07
C GLY A 42 -5.23 -18.83 -9.57
N PRO A 43 -4.22 -18.99 -8.70
CA PRO A 43 -3.98 -20.26 -8.03
C PRO A 43 -5.19 -20.64 -7.16
N ILE A 44 -5.43 -21.93 -7.00
CA ILE A 44 -6.44 -22.44 -6.06
C ILE A 44 -5.81 -22.44 -4.67
N GLY A 45 -6.16 -21.45 -3.84
CA GLY A 45 -5.70 -21.37 -2.45
C GLY A 45 -6.48 -22.28 -1.50
N TYR A 46 -5.93 -22.51 -0.30
CA TYR A 46 -6.58 -23.28 0.75
C TYR A 46 -7.90 -22.64 1.23
N PRO A 47 -8.84 -23.43 1.77
CA PRO A 47 -10.03 -22.91 2.44
C PRO A 47 -9.66 -21.90 3.54
N ILE A 48 -10.40 -20.80 3.64
CA ILE A 48 -10.23 -19.69 4.61
C ILE A 48 -8.93 -18.88 4.43
N ILE A 49 -7.76 -19.52 4.40
CA ILE A 49 -6.45 -18.85 4.41
C ILE A 49 -5.90 -18.52 3.01
N GLY A 50 -6.44 -19.11 1.95
CA GLY A 50 -5.98 -18.87 0.58
C GLY A 50 -4.53 -19.31 0.39
N CYS A 51 -3.73 -18.48 -0.28
CA CYS A 51 -2.32 -18.73 -0.59
C CYS A 51 -1.36 -18.15 0.47
N LEU A 52 -1.83 -17.82 1.67
CA LEU A 52 -0.99 -17.29 2.75
C LEU A 52 0.15 -18.25 3.15
N PRO A 53 -0.06 -19.58 3.29
CA PRO A 53 1.03 -20.50 3.59
C PRO A 53 2.15 -20.49 2.54
N GLU A 54 1.79 -20.45 1.26
CA GLU A 54 2.73 -20.38 0.14
C GLU A 54 3.48 -19.05 0.15
N MET A 55 2.77 -17.95 0.41
CA MET A 55 3.39 -16.63 0.56
C MET A 55 4.41 -16.61 1.70
N MET A 56 4.10 -17.23 2.84
CA MET A 56 5.02 -17.30 3.99
C MET A 56 6.28 -18.12 3.68
N LYS A 57 6.12 -19.23 2.94
CA LYS A 57 7.26 -20.07 2.53
C LYS A 57 8.16 -19.38 1.51
N ASN A 58 7.62 -18.49 0.68
CA ASN A 58 8.32 -17.88 -0.43
C ASN A 58 8.47 -16.36 -0.25
N GLN A 59 9.43 -15.97 0.59
CA GLN A 59 9.76 -14.56 0.83
C GLN A 59 10.88 -14.04 -0.08
N PRO A 60 10.83 -12.79 -0.55
CA PRO A 60 9.78 -11.80 -0.30
C PRO A 60 8.53 -12.05 -1.18
N ALA A 61 7.36 -11.84 -0.60
CA ALA A 61 6.07 -12.16 -1.21
C ALA A 61 5.85 -11.57 -2.62
N PHE A 62 6.34 -10.34 -2.89
CA PHE A 62 6.21 -9.74 -4.23
C PHE A 62 6.98 -10.51 -5.33
N ARG A 63 8.11 -11.14 -5.00
CA ARG A 63 8.87 -11.97 -5.95
C ARG A 63 8.17 -13.28 -6.21
N TRP A 64 7.61 -13.88 -5.16
CA TRP A 64 6.79 -15.07 -5.28
C TRP A 64 5.58 -14.83 -6.18
N ILE A 65 4.85 -13.72 -5.97
CA ILE A 65 3.72 -13.33 -6.84
C ILE A 65 4.17 -13.20 -8.30
N HIS A 66 5.30 -12.53 -8.54
CA HIS A 66 5.82 -12.36 -9.90
C HIS A 66 6.18 -13.71 -10.55
N GLN A 67 6.87 -14.60 -9.83
CA GLN A 67 7.22 -15.93 -10.32
C GLN A 67 5.96 -16.77 -10.61
N LEU A 68 4.97 -16.74 -9.71
CA LEU A 68 3.69 -17.43 -9.92
C LEU A 68 2.98 -16.94 -11.19
N MET A 69 2.98 -15.63 -11.46
CA MET A 69 2.40 -15.07 -12.68
C MET A 69 3.15 -15.51 -13.94
N GLN A 70 4.49 -15.65 -13.87
CA GLN A 70 5.30 -16.18 -14.95
C GLN A 70 4.98 -17.66 -15.22
N GLU A 71 4.88 -18.49 -14.18
CA GLU A 71 4.53 -19.91 -14.28
C GLU A 71 3.12 -20.11 -14.87
N MET A 72 2.19 -19.24 -14.51
CA MET A 72 0.82 -19.24 -15.04
C MET A 72 0.70 -18.59 -16.44
N ASN A 73 1.78 -18.00 -16.96
CA ASN A 73 1.81 -17.24 -18.21
C ASN A 73 0.65 -16.21 -18.33
N THR A 74 0.49 -15.37 -17.29
CA THR A 74 -0.55 -14.35 -17.24
C THR A 74 -0.01 -12.99 -16.82
N GLU A 75 -0.60 -11.92 -17.36
CA GLU A 75 -0.25 -10.53 -17.03
C GLU A 75 -1.15 -9.90 -15.95
N ILE A 76 -2.21 -10.61 -15.58
CA ILE A 76 -3.12 -10.28 -14.48
C ILE A 76 -3.56 -11.55 -13.78
N ALA A 77 -3.51 -11.55 -12.45
CA ALA A 77 -3.92 -12.71 -11.67
C ALA A 77 -4.84 -12.34 -10.51
N CYS A 78 -5.52 -13.33 -9.94
CA CYS A 78 -6.33 -13.20 -8.73
C CYS A 78 -5.78 -14.13 -7.64
N ILE A 79 -5.04 -13.57 -6.70
CA ILE A 79 -4.43 -14.34 -5.60
C ILE A 79 -5.24 -14.10 -4.35
N ARG A 80 -5.82 -15.16 -3.77
CA ARG A 80 -6.57 -15.04 -2.52
C ARG A 80 -5.62 -15.12 -1.34
N LEU A 81 -5.52 -14.07 -0.54
CA LEU A 81 -4.79 -14.04 0.73
C LEU A 81 -5.81 -13.87 1.86
N GLY A 82 -6.06 -14.93 2.62
CA GLY A 82 -7.16 -14.97 3.58
C GLY A 82 -8.52 -14.77 2.89
N SER A 83 -9.26 -13.76 3.34
CA SER A 83 -10.55 -13.34 2.75
C SER A 83 -10.42 -12.29 1.64
N ILE A 84 -9.21 -11.81 1.35
CA ILE A 84 -8.96 -10.70 0.43
C ILE A 84 -8.42 -11.23 -0.91
N HIS A 85 -8.92 -10.66 -2.01
CA HIS A 85 -8.36 -10.89 -3.34
C HIS A 85 -7.30 -9.81 -3.63
N VAL A 86 -6.07 -10.25 -3.85
CA VAL A 86 -4.97 -9.41 -4.34
C VAL A 86 -4.86 -9.62 -5.84
N ILE A 87 -4.99 -8.53 -6.60
CA ILE A 87 -4.93 -8.53 -8.07
C ILE A 87 -3.60 -7.93 -8.52
N PRO A 88 -2.53 -8.73 -8.66
CA PRO A 88 -1.29 -8.24 -9.25
C PRO A 88 -1.44 -8.08 -10.77
N VAL A 89 -0.73 -7.09 -11.30
CA VAL A 89 -0.71 -6.74 -12.73
C VAL A 89 0.73 -6.48 -13.14
N THR A 90 1.17 -7.12 -14.22
CA THR A 90 2.53 -6.95 -14.79
C THR A 90 2.53 -6.26 -16.15
N SER A 91 1.38 -6.21 -16.85
CA SER A 91 1.26 -5.50 -18.15
C SER A 91 1.22 -3.97 -17.95
N PRO A 92 2.06 -3.22 -18.68
CA PRO A 92 2.00 -1.75 -18.73
C PRO A 92 0.67 -1.21 -19.27
N GLU A 93 0.05 -1.90 -20.23
CA GLU A 93 -1.23 -1.53 -20.83
C GLU A 93 -2.34 -1.61 -19.78
N LEU A 94 -2.40 -2.72 -19.04
CA LEU A 94 -3.35 -2.88 -17.94
C LEU A 94 -3.10 -1.87 -16.83
N ALA A 95 -1.83 -1.66 -16.43
CA ALA A 95 -1.48 -0.64 -15.44
C ALA A 95 -1.98 0.75 -15.84
N ARG A 96 -1.92 1.11 -17.14
CA ARG A 96 -2.47 2.38 -17.65
C ARG A 96 -3.99 2.46 -17.53
N GLU A 97 -4.70 1.36 -17.75
CA GLU A 97 -6.16 1.32 -17.55
C GLU A 97 -6.52 1.60 -16.08
N PHE A 98 -5.83 0.97 -15.12
CA PHE A 98 -6.08 1.18 -13.69
C PHE A 98 -5.65 2.57 -13.19
N LEU A 99 -4.46 3.03 -13.58
CA LEU A 99 -3.83 4.22 -13.00
C LEU A 99 -4.15 5.52 -13.73
N ARG A 100 -4.77 5.47 -14.91
CA ARG A 100 -5.20 6.67 -15.66
C ARG A 100 -6.67 6.67 -16.01
N LYS A 101 -7.15 5.64 -16.72
CA LYS A 101 -8.52 5.65 -17.26
C LYS A 101 -9.57 5.43 -16.17
N HIS A 102 -9.25 4.59 -15.20
CA HIS A 102 -10.11 4.24 -14.07
C HIS A 102 -9.51 4.66 -12.72
N ASP A 103 -8.63 5.67 -12.73
CA ASP A 103 -7.88 6.11 -11.57
C ASP A 103 -8.76 6.44 -10.36
N VAL A 104 -9.91 7.09 -10.56
CA VAL A 104 -10.87 7.41 -9.49
C VAL A 104 -11.40 6.16 -8.79
N ILE A 105 -11.59 5.05 -9.51
CA ILE A 105 -12.11 3.79 -8.96
C ILE A 105 -11.03 3.08 -8.13
N PHE A 106 -9.77 3.12 -8.60
CA PHE A 106 -8.64 2.39 -8.00
C PHE A 106 -7.73 3.24 -7.12
N ALA A 107 -8.03 4.52 -6.92
CA ALA A 107 -7.17 5.42 -6.15
C ALA A 107 -7.24 5.19 -4.62
N SER A 108 -8.23 4.44 -4.14
CA SER A 108 -8.39 4.15 -2.70
C SER A 108 -7.24 3.27 -2.18
N ARG A 109 -6.97 3.34 -0.88
CA ARG A 109 -5.98 2.50 -0.21
C ARG A 109 -6.69 1.42 0.61
N PRO A 110 -6.13 0.21 0.70
CA PRO A 110 -6.71 -0.83 1.55
C PRO A 110 -6.63 -0.43 3.02
N ASP A 111 -7.71 -0.70 3.77
CA ASP A 111 -7.69 -0.60 5.22
C ASP A 111 -7.08 -1.88 5.81
N CYS A 112 -5.84 -1.79 6.27
CA CYS A 112 -5.11 -2.91 6.84
C CYS A 112 -4.26 -2.47 8.04
N MET A 113 -3.71 -3.44 8.78
CA MET A 113 -2.92 -3.16 9.98
C MET A 113 -1.73 -2.25 9.68
N SER A 114 -0.96 -2.55 8.63
CA SER A 114 0.25 -1.82 8.28
C SER A 114 -0.05 -0.39 7.84
N GLY A 115 -1.09 -0.21 7.00
CA GLY A 115 -1.60 1.10 6.61
C GLY A 115 -2.04 1.94 7.80
N ARG A 116 -2.82 1.36 8.71
CA ARG A 116 -3.32 2.04 9.92
C ARG A 116 -2.20 2.46 10.86
N LEU A 117 -1.22 1.59 11.12
CA LEU A 117 -0.08 1.90 11.98
C LEU A 117 0.83 2.98 11.37
N ALA A 118 1.21 2.82 10.09
CA ALA A 118 2.14 3.74 9.43
C ALA A 118 1.58 5.16 9.25
N SER A 119 0.25 5.30 9.22
CA SER A 119 -0.44 6.56 8.97
C SER A 119 -1.07 7.20 10.21
N SER A 120 -0.87 6.62 11.40
CA SER A 120 -1.54 7.04 12.64
C SER A 120 -3.06 7.13 12.48
N GLY A 121 -3.66 6.13 11.83
CA GLY A 121 -5.11 6.10 11.56
C GLY A 121 -5.55 6.89 10.32
N TYR A 122 -4.76 6.82 9.23
CA TYR A 122 -5.08 7.39 7.92
C TYR A 122 -5.19 8.91 7.87
N LEU A 123 -4.46 9.60 8.76
CA LEU A 123 -4.46 11.06 8.83
C LEU A 123 -3.49 11.71 7.82
N THR A 124 -2.53 10.95 7.29
CA THR A 124 -1.53 11.46 6.35
C THR A 124 -2.05 11.45 4.91
N THR A 125 -1.62 12.41 4.09
CA THR A 125 -2.12 12.55 2.71
C THR A 125 -1.86 11.33 1.82
N ALA A 126 -0.78 10.59 2.08
CA ALA A 126 -0.44 9.38 1.33
C ALA A 126 -1.38 8.19 1.61
N PHE A 127 -2.04 8.20 2.76
CA PHE A 127 -2.84 7.07 3.26
C PHE A 127 -4.32 7.41 3.49
N SER A 128 -4.68 8.70 3.56
CA SER A 128 -6.06 9.15 3.73
C SER A 128 -6.96 8.59 2.64
N PRO A 129 -8.15 8.08 2.98
CA PRO A 129 -9.13 7.65 2.00
C PRO A 129 -9.51 8.82 1.08
N ILE A 130 -9.92 8.51 -0.15
CA ILE A 130 -10.35 9.51 -1.11
C ILE A 130 -11.56 10.25 -0.54
N GLY A 131 -11.46 11.57 -0.51
CA GLY A 131 -12.52 12.45 -0.06
C GLY A 131 -12.06 13.90 -0.19
N ASP A 132 -12.91 14.83 0.22
CA ASP A 132 -12.59 16.26 0.10
C ASP A 132 -11.39 16.67 0.94
N GLN A 133 -11.20 16.02 2.10
CA GLN A 133 -10.01 16.22 2.93
C GLN A 133 -8.73 15.78 2.21
N TRP A 134 -8.72 14.59 1.60
CA TRP A 134 -7.57 14.12 0.82
C TRP A 134 -7.29 15.05 -0.37
N LYS A 135 -8.33 15.47 -1.11
CA LYS A 135 -8.19 16.41 -2.24
C LYS A 135 -7.59 17.74 -1.79
N LYS A 136 -8.05 18.28 -0.65
CA LYS A 136 -7.54 19.53 -0.06
C LYS A 136 -6.07 19.40 0.30
N MET A 137 -5.68 18.36 1.02
CA MET A 137 -4.28 18.12 1.38
C MET A 137 -3.40 17.92 0.15
N LYS A 138 -3.84 17.12 -0.82
CA LYS A 138 -3.11 16.89 -2.08
C LYS A 138 -2.90 18.20 -2.84
N ARG A 139 -3.93 19.06 -2.92
CA ARG A 139 -3.82 20.38 -3.55
C ARG A 139 -2.72 21.21 -2.88
N ILE A 140 -2.72 21.31 -1.54
CA ILE A 140 -1.72 22.05 -0.78
C ILE A 140 -0.31 21.50 -1.03
N ILE A 141 -0.13 20.17 -0.98
CA ILE A 141 1.19 19.57 -1.24
C ILE A 141 1.67 19.92 -2.66
N VAL A 142 0.80 19.80 -3.67
CA VAL A 142 1.18 20.06 -5.06
C VAL A 142 1.46 21.55 -5.32
N SER A 143 0.67 22.46 -4.76
CA SER A 143 0.84 23.91 -5.02
C SER A 143 1.90 24.56 -4.14
N GLU A 144 2.01 24.17 -2.87
CA GLU A 144 2.84 24.87 -1.89
C GLU A 144 4.15 24.16 -1.55
N VAL A 145 4.26 22.85 -1.80
CA VAL A 145 5.44 22.07 -1.40
C VAL A 145 6.19 21.53 -2.62
N LEU A 146 5.47 20.99 -3.60
CA LEU A 146 6.04 20.33 -4.78
C LEU A 146 5.90 21.16 -6.06
N SER A 147 5.59 22.45 -5.97
CA SER A 147 5.45 23.29 -7.16
C SER A 147 6.79 23.62 -7.81
N PRO A 148 6.80 23.92 -9.13
CA PRO A 148 8.03 24.29 -9.84
C PRO A 148 8.74 25.50 -9.22
N ILE A 149 7.99 26.47 -8.70
CA ILE A 149 8.53 27.67 -8.04
C ILE A 149 9.28 27.29 -6.76
N VAL A 150 8.70 26.44 -5.93
CA VAL A 150 9.34 25.94 -4.70
C VAL A 150 10.56 25.10 -5.04
N HIS A 151 10.46 24.24 -6.06
CA HIS A 151 11.58 23.46 -6.56
C HIS A 151 12.75 24.37 -7.01
N GLN A 152 12.49 25.46 -7.73
CA GLN A 152 13.53 26.42 -8.14
C GLN A 152 14.10 27.17 -6.94
N ARG A 153 13.25 27.65 -6.02
CA ARG A 153 13.68 28.37 -4.80
C ARG A 153 14.62 27.54 -3.94
N LEU A 154 14.37 26.23 -3.87
CA LEU A 154 15.16 25.29 -3.07
C LEU A 154 16.38 24.72 -3.82
N TYR A 155 16.65 25.16 -5.05
CA TYR A 155 17.76 24.65 -5.86
C TYR A 155 19.10 24.76 -5.14
N LYS A 156 19.42 25.93 -4.56
CA LYS A 156 20.69 26.16 -3.86
C LYS A 156 20.90 25.16 -2.72
N LYS A 157 19.87 24.90 -1.90
CA LYS A 157 19.94 23.91 -0.82
C LYS A 157 20.22 22.50 -1.32
N ARG A 158 19.70 22.13 -2.50
CA ARG A 158 19.98 20.82 -3.10
C ARG A 158 21.43 20.70 -3.57
N CYS A 159 21.95 21.75 -4.22
CA CYS A 159 23.36 21.81 -4.61
C CYS A 159 24.27 21.72 -3.38
N GLU A 160 24.00 22.51 -2.34
CA GLU A 160 24.76 22.47 -1.08
C GLU A 160 24.75 21.08 -0.43
N GLU A 161 23.61 20.37 -0.41
CA GLU A 161 23.57 19.00 0.13
C GLU A 161 24.32 18.00 -0.75
N ALA A 162 24.33 18.17 -2.07
CA ALA A 162 25.12 17.35 -2.98
C ALA A 162 26.63 17.56 -2.75
N ASP A 163 27.07 18.80 -2.53
CA ASP A 163 28.46 19.12 -2.19
C ASP A 163 28.87 18.47 -0.86
N HIS A 164 28.00 18.52 0.15
CA HIS A 164 28.24 17.84 1.42
C HIS A 164 28.33 16.32 1.27
N LEU A 165 27.49 15.72 0.43
CA LEU A 165 27.56 14.29 0.14
C LEU A 165 28.89 13.92 -0.50
N MET A 166 29.33 14.71 -1.49
CA MET A 166 30.62 14.50 -2.16
C MET A 166 31.78 14.61 -1.18
N LYS A 167 31.75 15.60 -0.29
CA LYS A 167 32.74 15.74 0.79
C LYS A 167 32.76 14.52 1.72
N TYR A 168 31.58 14.03 2.11
CA TYR A 168 31.48 12.83 2.96
C TYR A 168 32.05 11.59 2.26
N VAL A 169 31.69 11.36 1.00
CA VAL A 169 32.21 10.23 0.20
C VAL A 169 33.72 10.33 0.03
N TYR A 170 34.23 11.54 -0.25
CA TYR A 170 35.67 11.79 -0.33
C TYR A 170 36.36 11.44 0.98
N ASN A 171 35.88 11.95 2.12
CA ASN A 171 36.44 11.64 3.44
C ASN A 171 36.45 10.13 3.74
N GLN A 172 35.37 9.42 3.39
CA GLN A 172 35.28 7.97 3.54
C GLN A 172 36.26 7.22 2.64
N SER A 173 36.47 7.69 1.41
CA SER A 173 37.44 7.10 0.48
C SER A 173 38.89 7.26 0.94
N GLN A 174 39.18 8.30 1.71
CA GLN A 174 40.51 8.57 2.28
C GLN A 174 40.69 7.93 3.67
N SER A 175 39.66 7.31 4.24
CA SER A 175 39.70 6.77 5.59
C SER A 175 40.55 5.49 5.65
N PRO A 176 41.64 5.47 6.44
CA PRO A 176 42.43 4.25 6.64
C PRO A 176 41.64 3.16 7.35
N LEU A 177 40.63 3.54 8.14
CA LEU A 177 39.81 2.61 8.93
C LEU A 177 38.94 1.70 8.07
N THR A 178 38.46 2.21 6.93
CA THR A 178 37.61 1.46 5.98
C THR A 178 38.39 0.98 4.77
N ASN A 179 39.71 1.23 4.71
CA ASN A 179 40.55 0.99 3.54
C ASN A 179 39.97 1.60 2.25
N GLY A 180 39.36 2.78 2.38
CA GLY A 180 38.68 3.49 1.29
C GLY A 180 37.37 2.85 0.78
N LEU A 181 36.85 1.81 1.42
CA LEU A 181 35.58 1.20 1.04
C LEU A 181 34.40 2.10 1.46
N VAL A 182 33.50 2.37 0.50
CA VAL A 182 32.33 3.23 0.71
C VAL A 182 31.04 2.40 0.62
N ASN A 183 30.25 2.43 1.68
CA ASN A 183 28.93 1.79 1.69
C ASN A 183 27.88 2.70 1.01
N VAL A 184 27.60 2.43 -0.26
CA VAL A 184 26.66 3.22 -1.09
C VAL A 184 25.25 3.26 -0.50
N ARG A 185 24.81 2.20 0.20
CA ARG A 185 23.48 2.20 0.86
C ARG A 185 23.42 3.29 1.92
N VAL A 186 24.43 3.37 2.79
CA VAL A 186 24.48 4.38 3.87
C VAL A 186 24.54 5.79 3.27
N VAL A 187 25.39 6.00 2.27
CA VAL A 187 25.53 7.27 1.56
C VAL A 187 24.20 7.72 0.94
N ALA A 188 23.52 6.83 0.20
CA ALA A 188 22.26 7.15 -0.46
C ALA A 188 21.13 7.43 0.55
N GLN A 189 21.03 6.63 1.61
CA GLN A 189 20.03 6.85 2.67
C GLN A 189 20.29 8.18 3.40
N HIS A 190 21.54 8.46 3.73
CA HIS A 190 21.97 9.72 4.36
C HIS A 190 21.57 10.93 3.52
N TYR A 191 21.90 10.93 2.23
CA TYR A 191 21.54 12.00 1.31
C TYR A 191 20.03 12.21 1.23
N CYS A 192 19.25 11.15 1.00
CA CYS A 192 17.79 11.25 0.90
C CYS A 192 17.17 11.83 2.17
N GLY A 193 17.61 11.34 3.34
CA GLY A 193 17.16 11.82 4.64
C GLY A 193 17.48 13.29 4.87
N ASN A 194 18.76 13.64 4.73
CA ASN A 194 19.24 15.00 4.96
C ASN A 194 18.65 16.00 3.95
N MET A 195 18.52 15.61 2.70
CA MET A 195 17.89 16.43 1.66
C MET A 195 16.48 16.81 2.08
N ILE A 196 15.62 15.83 2.35
CA ILE A 196 14.23 16.09 2.75
C ILE A 196 14.16 16.91 4.03
N ARG A 197 15.01 16.61 5.03
CA ARG A 197 15.09 17.38 6.28
C ARG A 197 15.48 18.84 6.04
N ASN A 198 16.46 19.11 5.18
CA ASN A 198 16.91 20.46 4.88
C ASN A 198 15.87 21.24 4.04
N LEU A 199 15.18 20.55 3.12
CA LEU A 199 14.12 21.16 2.32
C LEU A 199 12.92 21.56 3.19
N ILE A 200 12.51 20.72 4.14
CA ILE A 200 11.32 20.94 4.98
C ILE A 200 11.63 21.80 6.21
N PHE A 201 12.67 21.45 6.97
CA PHE A 201 12.97 22.07 8.27
C PHE A 201 14.12 23.08 8.22
N SER A 202 14.79 23.23 7.06
CA SER A 202 16.04 24.01 6.96
C SER A 202 17.12 23.53 7.94
N LYS A 203 17.10 22.23 8.29
CA LYS A 203 18.07 21.58 9.18
C LYS A 203 18.72 20.40 8.46
N ARG A 204 20.03 20.28 8.56
CA ARG A 204 20.78 19.13 8.00
C ARG A 204 20.78 17.93 8.95
N PHE A 205 20.85 18.17 10.25
CA PHE A 205 20.90 17.14 11.30
C PHE A 205 19.86 17.46 12.39
N PHE A 206 19.32 16.43 13.04
CA PHE A 206 18.56 16.55 14.28
C PHE A 206 19.47 16.70 15.49
N GLY A 207 20.61 15.99 15.48
CA GLY A 207 21.64 16.03 16.50
C GLY A 207 22.95 16.65 16.00
N ARG A 208 24.05 16.22 16.61
CA ARG A 208 25.40 16.59 16.17
C ARG A 208 25.80 15.69 15.00
N GLY A 209 26.04 16.29 13.84
CA GLY A 209 26.63 15.58 12.70
C GLY A 209 28.06 15.12 13.01
N MET A 210 28.53 14.13 12.25
CA MET A 210 29.89 13.62 12.39
C MET A 210 30.90 14.57 11.71
N GLU A 211 32.16 14.58 12.18
CA GLU A 211 33.22 15.44 11.62
C GLU A 211 33.50 15.17 10.13
N ASP A 212 33.31 13.91 9.71
CA ASP A 212 33.44 13.50 8.32
C ASP A 212 32.26 13.95 7.42
N GLY A 213 31.23 14.57 8.00
CA GLY A 213 30.00 14.99 7.31
C GLY A 213 28.92 13.90 7.20
N GLY A 214 29.17 12.73 7.80
CA GLY A 214 28.26 11.59 7.82
C GLY A 214 27.10 11.72 8.81
N PRO A 215 26.18 10.75 8.81
CA PRO A 215 25.03 10.74 9.71
C PRO A 215 25.47 10.52 11.16
N GLY A 216 24.93 11.32 12.08
CA GLY A 216 25.01 11.09 13.52
C GLY A 216 24.14 9.91 13.95
N ILE A 217 24.07 9.67 15.26
CA ILE A 217 23.31 8.55 15.82
C ILE A 217 21.81 8.77 15.56
N GLU A 218 21.31 9.98 15.80
CA GLU A 218 19.92 10.35 15.62
C GLU A 218 19.49 10.24 14.14
N GLU A 219 20.37 10.57 13.19
CA GLU A 219 20.09 10.40 11.77
C GLU A 219 20.00 8.93 11.38
N LYS A 220 20.90 8.09 11.92
CA LYS A 220 20.89 6.65 11.65
C LYS A 220 19.62 6.00 12.19
N GLU A 221 19.23 6.32 13.42
CA GLU A 221 17.99 5.84 14.03
C GLU A 221 16.76 6.32 13.25
N HIS A 222 16.70 7.60 12.89
CA HIS A 222 15.61 8.14 12.08
C HIS A 222 15.46 7.41 10.75
N LEU A 223 16.57 7.29 10.01
CA LEU A 223 16.56 6.67 8.69
C LEU A 223 16.25 5.18 8.80
N HIS A 224 16.81 4.50 9.80
CA HIS A 224 16.46 3.11 10.09
C HIS A 224 14.95 2.97 10.28
N GLY A 225 14.35 3.78 11.15
CA GLY A 225 12.92 3.75 11.40
C GLY A 225 12.09 4.04 10.14
N ILE A 226 12.45 5.06 9.35
CA ILE A 226 11.75 5.38 8.09
C ILE A 226 11.83 4.22 7.10
N PHE A 227 13.02 3.68 6.85
CA PHE A 227 13.19 2.60 5.89
C PHE A 227 12.54 1.29 6.37
N THR A 228 12.48 1.06 7.68
CA THR A 228 11.70 -0.02 8.28
C THR A 228 10.21 0.18 8.01
N ILE A 229 9.65 1.37 8.26
CA ILE A 229 8.25 1.67 7.94
C ILE A 229 7.98 1.45 6.44
N LEU A 230 8.82 2.00 5.56
CA LEU A 230 8.68 1.86 4.10
C LEU A 230 8.76 0.40 3.63
N LYS A 231 9.57 -0.43 4.28
CA LYS A 231 9.70 -1.85 3.94
C LYS A 231 8.46 -2.66 4.30
N TYR A 232 7.85 -2.37 5.45
CA TYR A 232 6.78 -3.20 6.00
C TYR A 232 5.37 -2.64 5.77
N VAL A 233 5.23 -1.34 5.42
CA VAL A 233 3.95 -0.77 5.04
C VAL A 233 3.48 -1.35 3.70
N TYR A 234 2.30 -1.94 3.68
CA TYR A 234 1.80 -2.72 2.53
C TYR A 234 2.78 -3.82 2.05
N GLY A 235 3.63 -4.33 2.95
CA GLY A 235 4.64 -5.35 2.66
C GLY A 235 4.08 -6.77 2.50
N LEU A 236 2.76 -6.93 2.33
CA LEU A 236 2.05 -8.20 2.28
C LEU A 236 2.14 -9.02 3.59
N GLY A 237 2.02 -8.36 4.74
CA GLY A 237 2.04 -9.04 6.04
C GLY A 237 0.76 -9.83 6.32
N ILE A 238 0.84 -10.94 7.04
CA ILE A 238 -0.29 -11.83 7.35
C ILE A 238 -1.42 -11.07 8.03
N ALA A 239 -1.08 -10.21 8.99
CA ALA A 239 -2.05 -9.43 9.75
C ALA A 239 -2.79 -8.38 8.90
N ASP A 240 -2.30 -8.04 7.70
CA ASP A 240 -3.03 -7.20 6.75
C ASP A 240 -4.19 -7.95 6.10
N TYR A 241 -4.11 -9.28 6.03
CA TYR A 241 -5.09 -10.17 5.37
C TYR A 241 -5.94 -10.99 6.33
N LEU A 242 -5.42 -11.26 7.53
CA LEU A 242 -6.12 -11.94 8.62
C LEU A 242 -6.06 -11.07 9.88
N PRO A 243 -6.91 -10.03 10.00
CA PRO A 243 -6.88 -9.11 11.14
C PRO A 243 -7.09 -9.77 12.50
N TRP A 244 -7.76 -10.91 12.56
CA TRP A 244 -7.94 -11.68 13.80
C TRP A 244 -6.65 -12.37 14.27
N LEU A 245 -5.62 -12.48 13.43
CA LEU A 245 -4.28 -12.95 13.79
C LEU A 245 -3.30 -11.83 14.16
N GLU A 246 -3.75 -10.58 14.17
CA GLU A 246 -2.91 -9.40 14.44
C GLU A 246 -2.22 -9.43 15.82
N VAL A 247 -2.75 -10.19 16.78
CA VAL A 247 -2.18 -10.36 18.13
C VAL A 247 -0.93 -11.22 18.11
N PHE A 248 -0.86 -12.20 17.20
CA PHE A 248 0.23 -13.19 17.18
C PHE A 248 1.49 -12.71 16.44
N ASP A 249 1.34 -11.74 15.52
CA ASP A 249 2.45 -11.19 14.72
C ASP A 249 3.32 -12.27 14.07
N LEU A 250 2.68 -13.22 13.38
CA LEU A 250 3.29 -14.47 12.90
C LEU A 250 4.49 -14.27 11.95
N ASP A 251 4.60 -13.11 11.30
CA ASP A 251 5.70 -12.73 10.40
C ASP A 251 6.55 -11.56 10.92
N GLY A 252 6.27 -11.08 12.15
CA GLY A 252 6.94 -9.95 12.77
C GLY A 252 6.65 -8.58 12.15
N HIS A 253 5.79 -8.50 11.12
CA HIS A 253 5.53 -7.25 10.39
C HIS A 253 5.05 -6.13 11.32
N LYS A 254 4.17 -6.46 12.28
CA LYS A 254 3.63 -5.49 13.23
C LYS A 254 4.72 -5.01 14.18
N GLY A 255 5.56 -5.90 14.70
CA GLY A 255 6.70 -5.59 15.54
C GLY A 255 7.65 -4.62 14.86
N PHE A 256 8.13 -4.97 13.66
CA PHE A 256 9.04 -4.12 12.90
C PHE A 256 8.44 -2.74 12.59
N LEU A 257 7.17 -2.67 12.20
CA LEU A 257 6.48 -1.40 12.00
C LEU A 257 6.43 -0.55 13.27
N LYS A 258 6.05 -1.16 14.40
CA LYS A 258 5.99 -0.46 15.69
C LYS A 258 7.36 0.06 16.10
N ASP A 259 8.41 -0.71 15.89
CA ASP A 259 9.76 -0.31 16.27
C ASP A 259 10.25 0.85 15.39
N GLY A 260 10.03 0.79 14.07
CA GLY A 260 10.32 1.92 13.19
C GLY A 260 9.51 3.19 13.51
N ILE A 261 8.25 3.04 13.95
CA ILE A 261 7.42 4.17 14.41
C ILE A 261 7.98 4.76 15.72
N LYS A 262 8.34 3.91 16.69
CA LYS A 262 8.91 4.34 17.97
C LYS A 262 10.22 5.10 17.77
N GLU A 263 11.11 4.61 16.91
CA GLU A 263 12.37 5.30 16.58
C GLU A 263 12.10 6.69 16.01
N ASN A 264 11.16 6.82 15.07
CA ASN A 264 10.77 8.11 14.51
C ASN A 264 10.12 9.05 15.54
N ALA A 265 9.45 8.50 16.56
CA ALA A 265 8.82 9.31 17.60
C ALA A 265 9.81 9.91 18.60
N LYS A 266 11.04 9.38 18.72
CA LYS A 266 12.09 9.92 19.61
C LYS A 266 12.66 11.26 19.16
N ILE A 267 12.44 11.62 17.90
CA ILE A 267 13.07 12.79 17.29
C ILE A 267 12.30 14.04 17.70
N PRO A 268 12.99 15.09 18.17
CA PRO A 268 12.34 16.31 18.63
C PRO A 268 11.51 16.92 17.51
N ARG A 269 10.20 17.10 17.76
CA ARG A 269 9.32 17.88 16.90
C ARG A 269 9.72 19.35 17.09
N SER A 270 10.31 19.93 16.07
CA SER A 270 10.68 21.35 16.02
C SER A 270 9.46 22.25 16.02
#